data_AF-A0A3D2IA45-F1
#
_entry.id   AF-A0A3D2IA45-F1
#
_cell.length_a   1.000
_cell.length_b   1.000
_cell.length_c   1.000
_cell.angle_alpha   90.00
_cell.angle_beta   90.00
_cell.angle_gamma   90.00
#
_symmetry.space_group_name_H-M   'P 1'
#
loop_
_entity.id
_entity.type
_entity.pdbx_description
1 polymer ?
#
loop_
_entity_poly.entity_id
_entity_poly.type
_entity_poly.pdbx_seq_one_letter_code
_entity_poly.pdbx_strand_id
1 'polypeptide(L)'
;MPEKNRTYRARIEGYTSEGLGVARIDGQAVFVHRALRGEDCDVLILKVLKNAAFGKVVQVHEPSPHRREPDCPWYGRCGGCDFRHMDREEELYAKRQRVQDALHRIGGSGVSVEAIYSGEPLHYRNKSQYPVGADG
;
A
#
# COMPACT_ATOMS: atom_id res chain seq x y z
N MET A 1 -20.43 6.86 8.36
CA MET A 1 -19.99 5.79 7.42
C MET A 1 -19.40 6.47 6.19
N PRO A 2 -18.31 5.95 5.61
CA PRO A 2 -17.68 6.56 4.44
C PRO A 2 -18.64 6.59 3.24
N GLU A 3 -18.76 7.75 2.60
CA GLU A 3 -19.58 7.96 1.40
C GLU A 3 -18.71 8.02 0.14
N LYS A 4 -19.18 7.42 -0.96
CA LYS A 4 -18.48 7.47 -2.25
C LYS A 4 -18.34 8.93 -2.72
N ASN A 5 -17.16 9.26 -3.27
CA ASN A 5 -16.77 10.59 -3.76
C ASN A 5 -16.65 11.67 -2.68
N ARG A 6 -16.64 11.29 -1.39
CA ARG A 6 -16.30 12.20 -0.30
C ARG A 6 -14.87 12.02 0.16
N THR A 7 -14.29 13.11 0.65
CA THR A 7 -12.93 13.14 1.20
C THR A 7 -12.99 13.18 2.71
N TYR A 8 -12.17 12.36 3.36
CA TYR A 8 -12.05 12.30 4.81
C TYR A 8 -10.59 12.42 5.20
N ARG A 9 -10.34 13.16 6.28
CA ARG A 9 -9.04 13.20 6.94
C ARG A 9 -8.84 11.92 7.74
N ALA A 10 -7.76 11.19 7.52
CA ALA A 10 -7.48 9.97 8.26
C ALA A 10 -5.98 9.69 8.39
N ARG A 11 -5.63 9.06 9.52
CA ARG A 11 -4.30 8.53 9.76
C ARG A 11 -4.18 7.11 9.22
N ILE A 12 -3.07 6.83 8.56
CA ILE A 12 -2.78 5.50 8.00
C ILE A 12 -2.07 4.66 9.08
N GLU A 13 -2.66 3.52 9.42
CA GLU A 13 -2.23 2.68 10.56
C GLU A 13 -1.27 1.57 10.14
N GLY A 14 -1.33 1.14 8.88
CA GLY A 14 -0.53 0.01 8.39
C GLY A 14 -0.88 -0.33 6.95
N TYR A 15 -0.66 -1.59 6.56
CA TYR A 15 -0.86 -2.05 5.19
C TYR A 15 -1.71 -3.32 5.10
N THR A 16 -2.38 -3.49 3.95
CA THR A 16 -2.92 -4.78 3.53
C THR A 16 -1.82 -5.66 2.95
N SER A 17 -2.15 -6.92 2.62
CA SER A 17 -1.22 -7.85 2.01
C SER A 17 -0.73 -7.37 0.63
N GLU A 18 -1.56 -6.60 -0.06
CA GLU A 18 -1.33 -6.00 -1.38
C GLU A 18 -0.61 -4.65 -1.30
N GLY A 19 -0.24 -4.17 -0.10
CA GLY A 19 0.46 -2.91 0.07
C GLY A 19 -0.43 -1.67 0.03
N LEU A 20 -1.74 -1.82 0.16
CA LEU A 20 -2.64 -0.67 0.34
C LEU A 20 -2.53 -0.17 1.78
N GLY A 21 -2.50 1.14 1.99
CA GLY A 21 -2.59 1.72 3.33
C GLY A 21 -3.93 1.37 3.99
N VAL A 22 -3.95 1.20 5.30
CA VAL A 22 -5.16 0.92 6.08
C VAL A 22 -5.47 2.11 6.98
N ALA A 23 -6.69 2.61 6.93
CA ALA A 23 -7.21 3.61 7.84
C ALA A 23 -8.56 3.17 8.42
N ARG A 24 -9.01 3.82 9.49
CA ARG A 24 -10.36 3.69 10.02
C ARG A 24 -11.10 5.01 9.93
N ILE A 25 -12.23 5.01 9.23
CA ILE A 25 -13.11 6.17 9.10
C ILE A 25 -14.49 5.75 9.59
N ASP A 26 -14.99 6.42 10.63
CA ASP A 26 -16.24 6.08 11.32
C ASP A 26 -16.33 4.60 11.73
N GLY A 27 -15.21 4.03 12.21
CA GLY A 27 -15.11 2.63 12.63
C GLY A 27 -14.99 1.60 11.49
N GLN A 28 -15.20 2.02 10.24
CA GLN A 28 -15.08 1.15 9.06
C GLN A 28 -13.64 1.16 8.52
N ALA A 29 -13.13 -0.01 8.13
CA ALA A 29 -11.82 -0.13 7.50
C ALA A 29 -11.83 0.46 6.09
N VAL A 30 -10.82 1.28 5.78
CA VAL A 30 -10.64 1.90 4.48
C VAL A 30 -9.27 1.56 3.93
N PHE A 31 -9.23 0.96 2.74
CA PHE A 31 -8.00 0.60 2.04
C PHE A 31 -7.61 1.72 1.07
N VAL A 32 -6.43 2.28 1.24
CA VAL A 32 -6.03 3.55 0.65
C VAL A 32 -4.85 3.34 -0.29
N HIS A 33 -5.06 3.64 -1.57
CA HIS A 33 -3.99 3.60 -2.56
C HIS A 33 -2.95 4.70 -2.30
N ARG A 34 -1.66 4.34 -2.36
CA ARG A 34 -0.50 5.23 -2.28
C ARG A 34 -0.32 5.94 -0.92
N ALA A 35 -0.84 5.33 0.13
CA ALA A 35 -0.72 5.78 1.51
C ALA A 35 0.38 4.99 2.23
N LEU A 36 1.23 5.67 2.99
CA LEU A 36 2.21 5.04 3.89
C LEU A 36 1.69 5.05 5.32
N ARG A 37 2.08 4.06 6.13
CA ARG A 37 1.79 4.06 7.57
C ARG A 37 2.35 5.31 8.23
N GLY A 38 1.64 5.78 9.24
CA GLY A 38 2.01 6.97 10.01
C GLY A 38 1.62 8.29 9.36
N GLU A 39 1.17 8.28 8.09
CA GLU A 39 0.76 9.52 7.42
C GLU A 39 -0.62 9.99 7.85
N ASP A 40 -0.79 11.30 7.92
CA ASP A 40 -2.10 11.93 7.95
C ASP A 40 -2.45 12.46 6.56
N CYS A 41 -3.49 11.88 5.97
CA CYS A 41 -3.89 12.09 4.58
C CYS A 41 -5.35 12.54 4.46
N ASP A 42 -5.64 13.29 3.39
CA ASP A 42 -6.99 13.39 2.86
C ASP A 42 -7.23 12.23 1.91
N VAL A 43 -8.25 11.43 2.22
CA VAL A 43 -8.60 10.19 1.53
C VAL A 43 -9.93 10.37 0.81
N LEU A 44 -9.88 10.37 -0.53
CA LEU A 44 -11.08 10.36 -1.36
C LEU A 44 -11.60 8.92 -1.48
N ILE A 45 -12.83 8.69 -1.06
CA ILE A 45 -13.49 7.39 -1.15
C ILE A 45 -13.94 7.12 -2.59
N LEU A 46 -13.45 6.02 -3.15
CA LEU A 46 -13.71 5.59 -4.53
C LEU A 46 -14.83 4.54 -4.59
N LYS A 47 -14.88 3.65 -3.60
CA LYS A 47 -15.83 2.53 -3.55
C LYS A 47 -16.17 2.22 -2.10
N VAL A 48 -17.46 2.05 -1.83
CA VAL A 48 -17.96 1.60 -0.51
C VAL A 48 -18.47 0.17 -0.68
N LEU A 49 -18.04 -0.73 0.20
CA LEU A 49 -18.55 -2.10 0.33
C LEU A 49 -19.31 -2.23 1.65
N LYS A 50 -19.92 -3.41 1.87
CA LYS A 50 -20.67 -3.70 3.09
C LYS A 50 -19.86 -3.47 4.37
N ASN A 51 -18.60 -3.95 4.41
CA ASN A 51 -17.77 -3.96 5.62
C ASN A 51 -16.46 -3.16 5.49
N ALA A 52 -16.18 -2.60 4.32
CA ALA A 52 -14.95 -1.85 4.05
C ALA A 52 -15.18 -0.79 2.96
N ALA A 53 -14.24 0.14 2.80
CA ALA A 53 -14.22 1.05 1.66
C ALA A 53 -12.83 1.06 1.01
N PHE A 54 -12.76 1.54 -0.22
CA PHE A 54 -11.52 1.81 -0.94
C PHE A 54 -11.43 3.29 -1.21
N GLY A 55 -10.26 3.86 -0.98
CA GLY A 55 -9.95 5.25 -1.27
C GLY A 55 -8.58 5.42 -1.92
N LYS A 56 -8.24 6.66 -2.20
CA LYS A 56 -6.90 7.08 -2.59
C LYS A 56 -6.52 8.36 -1.85
N VAL A 57 -5.23 8.50 -1.58
CA VAL A 57 -4.69 9.78 -1.09
C VAL A 57 -4.89 10.84 -2.17
N VAL A 58 -5.45 11.98 -1.78
CA VAL A 58 -5.53 13.20 -2.60
C VAL A 58 -4.61 14.30 -2.07
N GLN A 59 -4.33 14.31 -0.77
CA GLN A 59 -3.36 15.20 -0.15
C GLN A 59 -2.70 14.51 1.05
N VAL A 60 -1.39 14.66 1.16
CA VAL A 60 -0.60 14.24 2.33
C VAL A 60 -0.27 15.50 3.11
N HIS A 61 -0.58 15.51 4.40
CA HIS A 61 -0.30 16.67 5.26
C HIS A 61 0.85 16.39 6.21
N GLU A 62 0.95 15.16 6.72
CA GLU A 62 2.11 14.68 7.47
C GLU A 62 2.73 13.53 6.67
N PRO A 63 3.72 13.79 5.80
CA PRO A 63 4.34 12.74 5.01
C PRO A 63 5.22 11.85 5.90
N SER A 64 5.20 10.56 5.61
CA SER A 64 6.12 9.61 6.24
C SER A 64 7.55 9.96 5.83
N PRO A 65 8.55 9.83 6.71
CA PRO A 65 9.96 9.98 6.33
C PRO A 65 10.39 8.96 5.26
N HIS A 66 9.64 7.86 5.14
CA HIS A 66 9.86 6.83 4.13
C HIS A 66 9.15 7.10 2.81
N ARG A 67 8.39 8.20 2.67
CA ARG A 67 7.76 8.57 1.40
C ARG A 67 8.84 8.93 0.39
N ARG A 68 8.73 8.35 -0.82
CA ARG A 68 9.58 8.73 -1.95
C ARG A 68 8.74 9.07 -3.16
N GLU A 69 9.25 10.00 -3.96
CA GLU A 69 8.73 10.22 -5.30
C GLU A 69 9.06 8.99 -6.16
N PRO A 70 8.08 8.36 -6.82
CA PRO A 70 8.34 7.24 -7.70
C PRO A 70 9.29 7.62 -8.83
N ASP A 71 10.33 6.82 -9.02
CA ASP A 71 11.33 6.97 -10.08
C ASP A 71 10.85 6.50 -11.47
N CYS A 72 9.66 5.90 -11.54
CA CYS A 72 9.04 5.42 -12.77
C CYS A 72 7.80 6.25 -13.10
N PRO A 73 7.75 6.95 -14.26
CA PRO A 73 6.61 7.81 -14.63
C PRO A 73 5.31 7.04 -14.87
N TRP A 74 5.40 5.71 -15.07
CA TRP A 74 4.26 4.83 -15.29
C TRP A 74 3.71 4.19 -14.02
N TYR A 75 4.37 4.42 -12.88
CA TYR A 75 3.93 3.88 -11.60
C TYR A 75 2.50 4.33 -11.26
N GLY A 76 1.71 3.39 -10.73
CA GLY A 76 0.28 3.59 -10.48
C GLY A 76 -0.63 3.44 -11.71
N ARG A 77 -0.07 3.34 -12.93
CA ARG A 77 -0.85 3.09 -14.17
C ARG A 77 -0.56 1.72 -14.77
N CYS A 78 0.72 1.30 -14.83
CA CYS A 78 1.11 0.05 -15.49
C CYS A 78 0.83 -1.23 -14.68
N GLY A 79 0.58 -1.11 -13.37
CA GLY A 79 0.35 -2.25 -12.46
C GLY A 79 1.58 -3.13 -12.19
N GLY A 80 2.77 -2.74 -12.68
CA GLY A 80 3.97 -3.57 -12.56
C GLY A 80 4.70 -3.48 -11.21
N CYS A 81 4.41 -2.47 -10.40
CA CYS A 81 5.01 -2.23 -9.08
C CYS A 81 3.95 -1.70 -8.12
N ASP A 82 4.01 -2.14 -6.85
CA ASP A 82 3.08 -1.71 -5.79
C ASP A 82 3.71 -0.70 -4.82
N PHE A 83 5.01 -0.82 -4.53
CA PHE A 83 5.68 -0.12 -3.42
C PHE A 83 6.56 1.07 -3.83
N ARG A 84 6.57 1.52 -5.09
CA ARG A 84 7.50 2.59 -5.55
C ARG A 84 7.28 3.98 -4.89
N HIS A 85 6.26 4.13 -4.06
CA HIS A 85 5.96 5.35 -3.30
C HIS A 85 6.55 5.36 -1.88
N MET A 86 7.18 4.25 -1.47
CA MET A 86 7.92 4.14 -0.21
C MET A 86 9.38 3.79 -0.48
N ASP A 87 10.24 4.11 0.49
CA ASP A 87 11.62 3.67 0.47
C ASP A 87 11.74 2.17 0.75
N ARG A 88 12.99 1.71 0.68
CA ARG A 88 13.27 0.29 0.80
C ARG A 88 13.11 -0.25 2.21
N GLU A 89 13.36 0.57 3.22
CA GLU A 89 13.20 0.15 4.62
C GLU A 89 11.73 -0.15 4.90
N GLU A 90 10.85 0.76 4.47
CA GLU A 90 9.41 0.63 4.65
C GLU A 90 8.81 -0.49 3.80
N GLU A 91 9.31 -0.70 2.57
CA GLU A 91 8.92 -1.85 1.75
C GLU A 91 9.23 -3.19 2.44
N LEU A 92 10.44 -3.33 3.01
CA LEU A 92 10.82 -4.55 3.72
C LEU A 92 10.04 -4.73 5.03
N TYR A 93 9.76 -3.64 5.74
CA TYR A 93 8.86 -3.65 6.90
C TYR A 93 7.48 -4.19 6.51
N ALA A 94 6.84 -3.62 5.47
CA ALA A 94 5.51 -4.03 5.04
C ALA A 94 5.46 -5.52 4.66
N LYS A 95 6.48 -6.02 3.94
CA LYS A 95 6.61 -7.43 3.57
C LYS A 95 6.80 -8.35 4.78
N ARG A 96 7.66 -7.96 5.72
CA ARG A 96 7.89 -8.72 6.96
C ARG A 96 6.62 -8.78 7.80
N GLN A 97 5.94 -7.64 7.96
CA GLN A 97 4.71 -7.55 8.73
C GLN A 97 3.60 -8.41 8.11
N ARG A 98 3.49 -8.47 6.78
CA ARG A 98 2.55 -9.38 6.10
C ARG A 98 2.73 -10.84 6.52
N VAL A 99 3.98 -11.31 6.58
CA VAL A 99 4.28 -12.70 7.01
C VAL A 99 3.99 -12.87 8.50
N GLN A 100 4.39 -11.89 9.33
CA GLN A 100 4.17 -11.91 10.77
C GLN A 100 2.67 -12.00 11.11
N ASP A 101 1.85 -11.17 10.45
CA ASP A 101 0.40 -11.14 10.61
C ASP A 101 -0.24 -12.46 10.18
N ALA A 102 0.24 -13.08 9.09
CA ALA A 102 -0.26 -14.37 8.62
C ALA A 102 0.06 -15.50 9.60
N LEU A 103 1.30 -15.57 10.11
CA LEU A 103 1.70 -16.56 11.12
C LEU A 103 0.87 -16.44 12.39
N HIS A 104 0.66 -15.21 12.88
CA HIS A 104 -0.09 -14.98 14.10
C HIS A 104 -1.60 -15.25 13.91
N ARG A 105 -2.23 -14.65 12.90
CA ARG A 105 -3.70 -14.66 12.75
C ARG A 105 -4.24 -15.95 12.15
N ILE A 106 -3.52 -16.55 11.20
CA ILE A 106 -3.96 -17.74 10.47
C ILE A 106 -3.25 -18.98 11.02
N GLY A 107 -1.94 -18.89 11.23
CA GLY A 107 -1.11 -20.01 11.68
C GLY A 107 -1.14 -20.28 13.19
N GLY A 108 -1.67 -19.35 14.00
CA GLY A 108 -1.63 -19.46 15.46
C GLY A 108 -0.22 -19.52 16.05
N SER A 109 0.78 -19.04 15.29
CA SER A 109 2.20 -19.13 15.63
C SER A 109 2.73 -17.80 16.13
N GLY A 110 3.42 -17.83 17.27
CA GLY A 110 4.15 -16.70 17.84
C GLY A 110 5.59 -16.56 17.33
N VAL A 111 5.99 -17.35 16.33
CA VAL A 111 7.34 -17.25 15.75
C VAL A 111 7.55 -15.83 15.21
N SER A 112 8.67 -15.23 15.61
CA SER A 112 9.08 -13.93 15.13
C SER A 112 9.70 -14.07 13.75
N VAL A 113 9.16 -13.35 12.77
CA VAL A 113 9.72 -13.30 11.42
C VAL A 113 11.03 -12.51 11.47
N GLU A 114 12.10 -13.06 10.91
CA GLU A 114 13.40 -12.39 10.84
C GLU A 114 13.43 -11.24 9.82
N ALA A 115 14.54 -10.50 9.76
CA ALA A 115 14.76 -9.48 8.76
C ALA A 115 14.90 -10.10 7.36
N ILE A 116 14.42 -9.38 6.34
CA ILE A 116 14.51 -9.83 4.95
C ILE A 116 15.85 -9.39 4.36
N TYR A 117 16.71 -10.36 4.04
CA TYR A 117 17.89 -10.12 3.21
C TYR A 117 17.48 -9.79 1.78
N SER A 118 18.07 -8.76 1.20
CA SER A 118 17.59 -8.20 -0.06
C SER A 118 18.75 -7.63 -0.90
N GLY A 119 18.60 -7.71 -2.23
CA GLY A 119 19.58 -7.23 -3.20
C GLY A 119 19.25 -5.86 -3.77
N GLU A 120 19.82 -5.54 -4.94
CA GLU A 120 19.56 -4.30 -5.68
C GLU A 120 18.05 -4.16 -6.03
N PRO A 121 17.35 -3.09 -5.60
CA PRO A 121 15.93 -2.90 -5.87
C PRO A 121 15.58 -2.60 -7.33
N LEU A 122 16.53 -2.15 -8.14
CA LEU A 122 16.32 -1.82 -9.54
C LEU A 122 16.86 -2.89 -10.49
N HIS A 123 16.33 -2.94 -11.71
CA HIS A 123 16.83 -3.80 -12.80
C HIS A 123 16.96 -5.31 -12.49
N TYR A 124 16.30 -5.82 -11.44
CA TYR A 124 16.40 -7.23 -11.03
C TYR A 124 15.62 -8.22 -11.93
N ARG A 125 14.64 -7.74 -12.72
CA ARG A 125 13.84 -8.60 -13.60
C ARG A 125 14.65 -9.00 -14.83
N ASN A 126 14.90 -10.29 -14.99
CA ASN A 126 15.61 -10.87 -16.14
C ASN A 126 14.67 -11.33 -17.28
N LYS A 127 13.35 -11.21 -17.09
CA LYS A 127 12.33 -11.54 -18.09
C LYS A 127 11.20 -10.52 -18.01
N SER A 128 10.73 -10.10 -19.18
CA SER A 128 9.55 -9.25 -19.35
C SER A 128 8.55 -9.94 -20.27
N GLN A 129 7.26 -9.75 -20.00
CA GLN A 129 6.17 -10.18 -20.86
C GLN A 129 5.28 -8.97 -21.10
N TYR A 130 5.02 -8.67 -22.36
CA TYR A 130 4.23 -7.51 -22.77
C TYR A 130 2.94 -8.01 -23.44
N PRO A 131 1.76 -7.66 -22.90
CA PRO A 131 0.54 -7.82 -23.66
C PRO A 131 0.55 -6.81 -24.83
N VAL A 132 0.11 -7.23 -26.01
CA VAL A 132 0.03 -6.39 -27.21
C VAL A 132 -1.45 -6.28 -27.59
N GLY A 133 -1.95 -5.05 -27.72
CA GLY A 133 -3.33 -4.79 -28.14
C GLY A 133 -3.47 -4.80 -29.66
N ALA A 134 -4.70 -4.66 -30.15
CA ALA A 134 -4.93 -4.51 -31.60
C ALA A 134 -4.24 -3.26 -32.17
N ASP A 135 -3.99 -2.27 -31.31
CA ASP A 135 -3.48 -0.94 -31.64
C ASP A 135 -1.96 -0.83 -31.51
N GLY A 136 -1.29 -1.92 -31.11
CA GLY A 136 0.12 -1.94 -30.68
C GLY A 136 0.31 -1.68 -29.20
#